data_AF-A0A8S9I6N8-F1
#
_entry.id   AF-A0A8S9I6N8-F1
#
_cell.length_a   1.000
_cell.length_b   1.000
_cell.length_c   1.000
_cell.angle_alpha   90.00
_cell.angle_beta   90.00
_cell.angle_gamma   90.00
#
_symmetry.space_group_name_H-M   'P 1'
#
loop_
_entity.id
_entity.type
_entity.pdbx_description
1 polymer ?
#
loop_
_entity_poly.entity_id
_entity_poly.type
_entity_poly.pdbx_seq_one_letter_code
_entity_poly.pdbx_strand_id
1 'polypeptide(L)'
;MDASKYIKKLKKKVERFKGDTTAGQSSSEPTDPTIPMVTVETLEKGFMINVLAGKNQPGMLVSVLEAFEDIGLNVLDARVSCTDSFSLHATGVETI
;
A
#
# COMPACT_ATOMS: atom_id res chain seq x y z
N MET A 1 -4.49 -17.43 18.85
CA MET A 1 -3.67 -16.20 18.82
C MET A 1 -4.62 -15.03 18.63
N ASP A 2 -4.89 -14.24 19.66
CA ASP A 2 -5.92 -13.21 19.62
C ASP A 2 -5.44 -11.95 18.87
N ALA A 3 -6.09 -11.67 17.73
CA ALA A 3 -5.85 -10.48 16.90
C ALA A 3 -5.95 -9.17 17.70
N SER A 4 -6.77 -9.15 18.76
CA SER A 4 -6.92 -8.00 19.66
C SER A 4 -5.60 -7.59 20.33
N LYS A 5 -4.69 -8.53 20.58
CA LYS A 5 -3.38 -8.26 21.19
C LYS A 5 -2.43 -7.58 20.21
N TYR A 6 -2.50 -7.95 18.93
CA TYR A 6 -1.71 -7.33 17.86
C TYR A 6 -2.17 -5.91 17.57
N ILE A 7 -3.49 -5.70 17.44
CA ILE A 7 -4.10 -4.37 17.23
C ILE A 7 -3.71 -3.41 18.36
N LYS A 8 -3.79 -3.86 19.62
CA LYS A 8 -3.44 -3.04 20.79
C LYS A 8 -1.94 -2.69 20.82
N LYS A 9 -1.07 -3.61 20.41
CA LYS A 9 0.38 -3.39 20.34
C LYS A 9 0.75 -2.43 19.21
N LEU A 10 0.10 -2.54 18.05
CA LEU A 10 0.30 -1.67 16.90
C LEU A 10 -0.16 -0.24 17.23
N LYS A 11 -1.35 -0.09 17.81
CA LYS A 11 -1.91 1.20 18.22
C LYS A 11 -0.99 1.95 19.19
N LYS A 12 -0.46 1.26 20.20
CA LYS A 12 0.49 1.84 21.18
C LYS A 12 1.84 2.22 20.59
N LYS A 13 2.22 1.66 19.43
CA LYS A 13 3.48 1.96 18.74
C LYS A 13 3.29 3.17 17.80
N VAL A 14 2.15 3.25 17.11
CA VAL A 14 1.77 4.40 16.26
C VAL A 14 1.58 5.68 17.08
N GLU A 15 0.95 5.58 18.26
CA GLU A 15 0.73 6.74 19.14
C GLU A 15 2.05 7.35 19.66
N ARG A 16 3.10 6.53 19.81
CA ARG A 16 4.43 6.98 20.21
C ARG A 16 5.27 7.57 19.08
N PHE A 17 4.90 7.30 17.82
CA PHE A 17 5.47 7.96 16.64
C PHE A 17 4.80 9.32 16.36
N LYS A 18 3.66 9.61 16.99
CA LYS A 18 2.94 10.88 16.91
C LYS A 18 3.54 11.95 17.83
N GLY A 19 4.88 11.94 17.99
CA GLY A 19 5.64 13.00 18.65
C GLY A 19 6.04 14.06 17.63
N ASP A 20 5.54 15.29 17.85
CA ASP A 20 5.93 16.54 17.21
C ASP A 20 5.56 16.76 15.73
N THR A 21 4.31 16.48 15.34
CA THR A 21 3.70 17.29 14.27
C THR A 21 2.26 17.64 14.63
N THR A 22 2.12 18.91 14.95
CA THR A 22 0.93 19.70 15.25
C THR A 22 -0.30 19.33 14.41
N ALA A 23 -1.43 19.32 15.14
CA ALA A 23 -2.82 19.41 14.69
C ALA A 23 -3.35 18.24 13.84
N GLY A 24 -4.35 17.57 14.41
CA GLY A 24 -4.89 16.34 13.88
C GLY A 24 -5.69 16.48 12.59
N GLN A 25 -5.76 15.38 11.86
CA GLN A 25 -6.87 15.01 11.01
C GLN A 25 -6.98 13.48 11.03
N SER A 26 -8.08 13.02 11.62
CA SER A 26 -8.69 11.73 11.35
C SER A 26 -9.35 11.82 9.96
N SER A 27 -9.38 10.72 9.21
CA SER A 27 -9.85 10.59 7.82
C SER A 27 -8.76 10.91 6.78
N SER A 28 -8.21 9.88 6.17
CA SER A 28 -7.33 10.02 5.00
C SER A 28 -8.18 10.18 3.74
N GLU A 29 -8.78 11.35 3.59
CA GLU A 29 -9.15 11.86 2.26
C GLU A 29 -7.88 12.39 1.59
N PRO A 30 -7.54 11.99 0.36
CA PRO A 30 -6.40 12.53 -0.37
C PRO A 30 -6.80 13.88 -0.98
N THR A 31 -6.38 14.98 -0.35
CA THR A 31 -6.67 16.34 -0.84
C THR A 31 -5.70 16.79 -1.94
N ASP A 32 -4.76 15.96 -2.39
CA ASP A 32 -3.87 16.26 -3.51
C ASP A 32 -3.78 15.08 -4.51
N PRO A 33 -4.16 15.27 -5.79
CA PRO A 33 -4.16 14.21 -6.80
C PRO A 33 -2.75 13.74 -7.20
N THR A 34 -1.68 14.36 -6.70
CA THR A 34 -0.29 13.96 -7.01
C THR A 34 0.27 12.87 -6.10
N ILE A 35 -0.36 12.59 -4.95
CA ILE A 35 0.16 11.58 -4.02
C ILE A 35 -0.32 10.19 -4.44
N PRO A 36 0.59 9.24 -4.72
CA PRO A 36 0.21 7.86 -5.02
C PRO A 36 -0.43 7.21 -3.78
N MET A 37 -1.63 6.68 -3.94
CA MET A 37 -2.37 5.94 -2.94
C MET A 37 -2.11 4.44 -3.10
N VAL A 38 -1.67 3.79 -2.02
CA VAL A 38 -1.43 2.35 -1.99
C VAL A 38 -2.33 1.71 -0.95
N THR A 39 -3.08 0.69 -1.35
CA THR A 39 -3.91 -0.11 -0.46
C THR A 39 -3.48 -1.56 -0.53
N VAL A 40 -3.32 -2.20 0.62
CA VAL A 40 -3.01 -3.63 0.73
C VAL A 40 -4.13 -4.30 1.53
N GLU A 41 -4.71 -5.33 0.96
CA GLU A 41 -5.73 -6.15 1.57
C GLU A 41 -5.21 -7.58 1.72
N THR A 42 -5.30 -8.13 2.93
CA THR A 42 -4.98 -9.53 3.17
C THR A 42 -6.16 -10.39 2.75
N LEU A 43 -5.89 -11.37 1.89
CA LEU A 43 -6.84 -12.37 1.45
C LEU A 43 -6.61 -13.68 2.22
N GLU A 44 -7.56 -14.61 2.13
CA GLU A 44 -7.43 -15.95 2.74
C GLU A 44 -6.18 -16.70 2.21
N LYS A 45 -5.78 -16.42 0.96
CA LYS A 45 -4.60 -16.99 0.30
C LYS A 45 -3.73 -15.90 -0.34
N GLY A 46 -3.22 -14.97 0.47
CA GLY A 46 -2.22 -13.99 0.03
C GLY A 46 -2.65 -12.55 0.24
N PHE A 47 -2.32 -11.69 -0.72
CA PHE A 47 -2.49 -10.25 -0.66
C PHE A 47 -3.05 -9.71 -1.96
N MET A 48 -3.91 -8.70 -1.86
CA MET A 48 -4.28 -7.82 -2.96
C MET A 48 -3.63 -6.45 -2.72
N ILE A 49 -2.93 -5.95 -3.72
CA ILE A 49 -2.24 -4.66 -3.69
C ILE A 49 -2.82 -3.81 -4.80
N ASN A 50 -3.33 -2.64 -4.42
CA ASN A 50 -3.78 -1.64 -5.37
C ASN A 50 -2.93 -0.38 -5.22
N VAL A 51 -2.47 0.14 -6.34
CA VAL A 51 -1.71 1.38 -6.44
C VAL A 51 -2.47 2.29 -7.39
N LEU A 52 -2.78 3.50 -6.96
CA LEU A 52 -3.41 4.53 -7.79
C LEU A 52 -2.61 5.82 -7.67
N ALA A 53 -2.28 6.45 -8.80
CA ALA A 53 -1.67 7.77 -8.82
C ALA A 53 -2.28 8.63 -9.93
N GLY A 54 -2.44 9.93 -9.66
CA GLY A 54 -3.13 10.83 -10.58
C GLY A 54 -2.41 11.03 -11.91
N LYS A 55 -1.08 11.20 -11.90
CA LYS A 55 -0.28 11.34 -13.12
C LYS A 55 0.71 10.20 -13.25
N ASN A 56 0.68 9.48 -14.37
CA ASN A 56 1.69 8.47 -14.66
C ASN A 56 3.05 9.14 -14.93
N GLN A 57 4.11 8.70 -14.24
CA GLN A 57 5.48 9.15 -14.46
C GLN A 57 6.33 8.03 -15.08
N PRO A 58 7.31 8.37 -15.94
CA PRO A 58 8.24 7.38 -16.47
C PRO A 58 8.91 6.58 -15.34
N GLY A 59 8.93 5.25 -15.47
CA GLY A 59 9.55 4.37 -14.47
C GLY A 59 8.66 3.95 -13.31
N MET A 60 7.45 4.51 -13.15
CA MET A 60 6.55 4.13 -12.03
C MET A 60 6.27 2.62 -11.97
N LEU A 61 5.92 2.01 -13.10
CA LEU A 61 5.67 0.56 -13.15
C LEU A 61 6.90 -0.24 -12.71
N VAL A 62 8.08 0.17 -13.17
CA VAL A 62 9.35 -0.51 -12.83
C VAL A 62 9.58 -0.42 -11.32
N SER A 63 9.45 0.76 -10.72
CA SER A 63 9.62 0.94 -9.28
C SER A 63 8.62 0.14 -8.43
N VAL A 64 7.39 -0.04 -8.90
CA VAL A 64 6.40 -0.88 -8.21
C VAL A 64 6.77 -2.37 -8.29
N LEU A 65 7.24 -2.84 -9.45
CA LEU A 65 7.66 -4.24 -9.62
C LEU A 65 8.93 -4.56 -8.83
N GLU A 66 9.90 -3.65 -8.80
CA GLU A 66 11.11 -3.76 -7.95
C GLU A 66 10.71 -3.91 -6.47
N ALA A 67 9.74 -3.11 -6.01
CA ALA A 67 9.23 -3.23 -4.65
C ALA A 67 8.55 -4.57 -4.37
N PHE A 68 7.91 -5.20 -5.36
CA PHE A 68 7.33 -6.54 -5.21
C PHE A 68 8.41 -7.62 -5.09
N GLU A 69 9.49 -7.50 -5.85
CA GLU A 69 10.65 -8.39 -5.73
C GLU A 69 11.35 -8.24 -4.37
N ASP A 70 11.56 -6.99 -3.92
CA ASP A 70 12.20 -6.68 -2.63
C ASP A 70 11.45 -7.28 -1.43
N ILE A 71 10.12 -7.34 -1.51
CA ILE A 71 9.28 -7.95 -0.46
C ILE A 71 9.01 -9.45 -0.67
N GLY A 72 9.56 -10.05 -1.73
CA GLY A 72 9.35 -11.48 -2.03
C GLY A 72 7.92 -11.84 -2.42
N LEU A 73 7.16 -10.89 -2.98
CA LEU A 73 5.78 -11.13 -3.41
C LEU A 73 5.77 -11.88 -4.74
N ASN A 74 5.27 -13.11 -4.73
CA ASN A 74 4.96 -13.84 -5.95
C ASN A 74 3.61 -13.40 -6.50
N VAL A 75 3.64 -12.57 -7.54
CA VAL A 75 2.44 -12.05 -8.21
C VAL A 75 1.76 -13.15 -9.02
N LEU A 76 0.49 -13.42 -8.73
CA LEU A 76 -0.34 -14.42 -9.41
C LEU A 76 -1.17 -13.83 -10.56
N ASP A 77 -1.75 -12.66 -10.33
CA ASP A 77 -2.50 -11.89 -11.34
C ASP A 77 -2.20 -10.41 -11.15
N ALA A 78 -2.06 -9.68 -12.25
CA ALA A 78 -1.90 -8.23 -12.21
C ALA A 78 -2.58 -7.56 -13.40
N ARG A 79 -3.16 -6.39 -13.14
CA ARG A 79 -3.76 -5.50 -14.14
C ARG A 79 -3.17 -4.12 -13.96
N VAL A 80 -2.74 -3.51 -15.06
CA VAL A 80 -2.09 -2.20 -15.05
C VAL A 80 -2.69 -1.29 -16.11
N SER A 81 -2.85 -0.02 -15.77
CA SER A 81 -3.10 1.09 -16.69
C SER A 81 -2.04 2.16 -16.48
N CYS A 82 -1.43 2.60 -17.59
CA CYS A 82 -0.31 3.55 -17.60
C CYS A 82 -0.56 4.72 -18.57
N THR A 83 -1.81 5.06 -18.89
CA THR A 83 -2.12 6.11 -19.86
C THR A 83 -1.93 7.50 -19.26
N ASP A 84 -3.00 8.10 -18.74
CA ASP A 84 -2.97 9.44 -18.14
C ASP A 84 -2.66 9.34 -16.64
N SER A 85 -3.28 8.36 -15.99
CA SER A 85 -3.06 7.98 -14.60
C SER A 85 -2.37 6.63 -14.51
N PHE A 86 -1.77 6.38 -13.36
CA PHE A 86 -1.20 5.07 -13.06
C PHE A 86 -2.18 4.31 -12.15
N SER A 87 -2.59 3.13 -12.58
CA SER A 87 -3.30 2.20 -11.70
C SER A 87 -2.75 0.80 -11.86
N LEU A 88 -2.50 0.13 -10.74
CA LEU A 88 -2.05 -1.25 -10.69
C LEU A 88 -2.88 -1.99 -9.66
N HIS A 89 -3.41 -3.14 -10.04
CA HIS A 89 -4.06 -4.09 -9.15
C HIS A 89 -3.30 -5.40 -9.28
N ALA A 90 -2.73 -5.90 -8.20
CA ALA A 90 -2.01 -7.16 -8.17
C ALA A 90 -2.53 -8.05 -7.06
N THR A 91 -2.62 -9.35 -7.33
CA THR A 91 -2.82 -10.38 -6.30
C THR A 91 -1.59 -11.25 -6.26
N GLY A 92 -1.14 -11.62 -5.07
CA GLY A 92 0.07 -12.40 -4.90
C GLY A 92 0.13 -13.11 -3.56
N VAL A 93 1.08 -14.01 -3.44
CA VAL A 93 1.40 -14.73 -2.19
C VAL A 93 2.82 -14.39 -1.79
N GLU A 94 3.09 -14.34 -0.48
CA GLU A 94 4.46 -14.20 0.02
C GLU A 94 5.23 -15.49 -0.28
N THR A 95 6.39 -15.37 -0.88
CA THR A 95 7.29 -16.49 -1.12
C THR A 95 8.14 -16.67 0.14
N ILE A 96 7.92 -17.77 0.85
CA ILE A 96 8.64 -18.12 2.09
C ILE A 96 10.05 -18.63 1.75
#